data_AF-A0A369GSX8-F1
#
_entry.id   AF-A0A369GSX8-F1
#
_cell.length_a   1.000
_cell.length_b   1.000
_cell.length_c   1.000
_cell.angle_alpha   90.00
_cell.angle_beta   90.00
_cell.angle_gamma   90.00
#
_symmetry.space_group_name_H-M   'P 1'
#
loop_
_entity.id
_entity.type
_entity.pdbx_description
1 polymer ?
#
loop_
_entity_poly.entity_id
_entity_poly.type
_entity_poly.pdbx_seq_one_letter_code
_entity_poly.pdbx_strand_id
1 'polypeptide(L)'
;MRFHFDDDQTAEAYIEPDISVKATLVTFSGDDGSDCSRQLDSGVDPFFDSASLSESVLDFPQEFGRTYHAYRAGSYAFPNDVPEQERLALQSSIIKRLFGDRLHFAPLDPIRPPGVILDVATGVGDWAIEMGDLFPGSQVIGTDLSPIQPDIVPPNVSFFVDDATDPWCHDQPFGYVHTRLTGGCWASFEKEIAEPAFAALEPGGWFESQEIDGLVFSDDDSLAADSAMHRWFQEVATAAERLNRPANLGHSLREVYERVGFVDVHEHIFKMPTNGWARDERLKELGRLWERNFLQGLSGFSFQLFNRAYDRTAAQIEVSLVDVRRELSDPTIHAWMPVYVVWGRKPGDCSPRDQLPPSSISFFIVKHHDPPPSQLVHHGSQGKLTLSRHSHHNGTKRHHPSDGAFAVEASGLSAPTCMYVGMYKPDGP
;
A
#
# COMPACT_ATOMS: atom_id res chain seq x y z
N MET A 1 -33.57 41.27 35.38
CA MET A 1 -32.64 41.28 34.22
C MET A 1 -32.62 39.86 33.70
N ARG A 2 -33.14 39.65 32.49
CA ARG A 2 -33.27 38.34 31.82
C ARG A 2 -31.89 37.72 31.61
N PHE A 3 -31.76 36.41 31.79
CA PHE A 3 -31.43 35.45 30.72
C PHE A 3 -32.08 34.10 31.09
N HIS A 4 -32.95 33.62 30.19
CA HIS A 4 -33.48 32.26 30.19
C HIS A 4 -32.35 31.29 29.84
N PHE A 5 -32.32 30.15 30.50
CA PHE A 5 -31.71 28.93 29.99
C PHE A 5 -32.81 27.88 30.01
N ASP A 6 -33.35 27.61 28.82
CA ASP A 6 -34.02 26.36 28.47
C ASP A 6 -33.47 26.01 27.09
N ASP A 7 -32.74 24.89 27.03
CA ASP A 7 -32.89 23.88 25.99
C ASP A 7 -32.01 22.69 26.41
N ASP A 8 -32.67 21.80 27.13
CA ASP A 8 -32.27 20.42 27.34
C ASP A 8 -32.47 19.71 25.99
N GLN A 9 -31.42 19.67 25.16
CA GLN A 9 -31.34 18.76 24.02
C GLN A 9 -30.17 17.82 24.25
N THR A 10 -30.45 16.73 24.95
CA THR A 10 -29.73 15.48 24.76
C THR A 10 -29.83 15.12 23.28
N ALA A 11 -28.74 15.33 22.54
CA ALA A 11 -28.56 14.74 21.22
C ALA A 11 -28.49 13.22 21.42
N GLU A 12 -29.64 12.54 21.33
CA GLU A 12 -29.66 11.11 21.03
C GLU A 12 -29.04 10.95 19.65
N ALA A 13 -27.80 10.45 19.62
CA ALA A 13 -27.22 9.94 18.39
C ALA A 13 -28.16 8.82 17.91
N TYR A 14 -28.92 9.11 16.86
CA TYR A 14 -29.57 8.09 16.07
C TYR A 14 -28.45 7.23 15.48
N ILE A 15 -28.18 6.10 16.13
CA ILE A 15 -27.46 4.99 15.51
C ILE A 15 -28.45 4.43 14.50
N GLU A 16 -28.24 4.73 13.22
CA GLU A 16 -28.96 3.99 12.18
C GLU A 16 -28.70 2.49 12.43
N PRO A 17 -29.74 1.64 12.34
CA PRO A 17 -29.51 0.21 12.47
C PRO A 17 -28.46 -0.21 11.46
N ASP A 18 -27.52 -1.04 11.89
CA ASP A 18 -26.52 -1.65 11.01
C ASP A 18 -27.27 -2.52 9.97
N ILE A 19 -27.60 -1.90 8.83
CA ILE A 19 -28.32 -2.56 7.74
C ILE A 19 -27.27 -3.42 7.07
N SER A 20 -27.35 -4.72 7.29
CA SER A 20 -26.57 -5.70 6.56
C SER A 20 -27.47 -6.47 5.61
N VAL A 21 -26.95 -6.77 4.42
CA VAL A 21 -27.65 -7.51 3.37
C VAL A 21 -26.94 -8.83 3.12
N LYS A 22 -27.63 -9.74 2.42
CA LYS A 22 -26.95 -10.95 1.95
C LYS A 22 -25.95 -10.59 0.86
N ALA A 23 -24.71 -11.06 0.99
CA ALA A 23 -23.70 -10.94 -0.05
C ALA A 23 -24.23 -11.57 -1.34
N THR A 24 -24.19 -10.80 -2.42
CA THR A 24 -24.43 -11.33 -3.76
C THR A 24 -23.09 -11.86 -4.25
N LEU A 25 -23.02 -13.18 -4.43
CA LEU A 25 -21.84 -13.89 -4.88
C LEU A 25 -22.14 -14.43 -6.28
N VAL A 26 -21.50 -13.85 -7.28
CA VAL A 26 -21.80 -14.07 -8.69
C VAL A 26 -20.50 -14.13 -9.51
N THR A 27 -20.54 -14.72 -10.69
CA THR A 27 -19.44 -14.67 -11.67
C THR A 27 -19.74 -13.62 -12.72
N PHE A 28 -18.72 -12.94 -13.27
CA PHE A 28 -18.92 -12.11 -14.46
C PHE A 28 -19.26 -12.99 -15.67
N SER A 29 -20.29 -12.62 -16.43
CA SER A 29 -20.65 -13.29 -17.69
C SER A 29 -19.73 -12.83 -18.83
N GLY A 30 -18.49 -13.33 -18.83
CA GLY A 30 -17.60 -13.27 -20.00
C GLY A 30 -17.71 -14.56 -20.80
N ASP A 31 -18.42 -14.52 -21.93
CA ASP A 31 -18.39 -15.60 -22.93
C ASP A 31 -16.94 -15.86 -23.35
N ASP A 32 -16.62 -17.15 -23.47
CA ASP A 32 -15.31 -17.77 -23.62
C ASP A 32 -14.39 -17.00 -24.60
N GLY A 33 -13.63 -16.02 -24.10
CA GLY A 33 -12.44 -15.51 -24.77
C GLY A 33 -12.60 -14.60 -25.99
N SER A 34 -13.71 -13.89 -26.22
CA SER A 34 -13.68 -12.80 -27.21
C SER A 34 -14.67 -11.66 -27.00
N ASP A 35 -14.11 -10.46 -26.84
CA ASP A 35 -14.70 -9.13 -27.06
C ASP A 35 -15.75 -8.69 -26.02
N CYS A 36 -15.42 -7.70 -25.16
CA CYS A 36 -16.34 -7.04 -24.23
C CYS A 36 -17.37 -6.18 -25.04
N SER A 37 -18.18 -6.81 -25.89
CA SER A 37 -19.18 -6.17 -26.70
C SER A 37 -20.52 -6.92 -26.62
N ARG A 38 -21.45 -6.42 -25.79
CA ARG A 38 -22.90 -6.27 -26.14
C ARG A 38 -23.80 -5.76 -25.00
N GLN A 39 -24.59 -4.75 -25.39
CA GLN A 39 -26.06 -4.67 -25.40
C GLN A 39 -26.86 -5.15 -24.18
N LEU A 40 -27.34 -4.16 -23.41
CA LEU A 40 -28.23 -4.26 -22.25
C LEU A 40 -29.55 -4.99 -22.55
N ASP A 41 -29.81 -6.10 -21.84
CA ASP A 41 -31.17 -6.63 -21.64
C ASP A 41 -31.70 -6.18 -20.27
N SER A 42 -32.95 -5.72 -20.26
CA SER A 42 -33.56 -5.04 -19.13
C SER A 42 -34.09 -6.06 -18.10
N GLY A 43 -33.35 -6.27 -17.01
CA GLY A 43 -33.84 -7.07 -15.88
C GLY A 43 -32.86 -7.41 -14.75
N VAL A 44 -31.57 -7.10 -14.88
CA VAL A 44 -30.53 -7.37 -13.87
C VAL A 44 -29.99 -6.05 -13.33
N ASP A 45 -29.48 -6.05 -12.09
CA ASP A 45 -28.87 -4.89 -11.41
C ASP A 45 -28.01 -4.08 -12.41
N PRO A 46 -28.32 -2.78 -12.69
CA PRO A 46 -27.86 -2.10 -13.90
C PRO A 46 -26.37 -1.78 -13.96
N PHE A 47 -25.56 -2.38 -13.09
CA PHE A 47 -24.15 -2.09 -12.91
C PHE A 47 -23.21 -3.20 -13.39
N PHE A 48 -23.65 -4.46 -13.45
CA PHE A 48 -22.80 -5.60 -13.86
C PHE A 48 -23.61 -6.74 -14.50
N ASP A 49 -23.14 -7.24 -15.65
CA ASP A 49 -23.63 -8.51 -16.20
C ASP A 49 -23.02 -9.66 -15.38
N SER A 50 -23.87 -10.35 -14.63
CA SER A 50 -23.44 -11.34 -13.65
C SER A 50 -24.34 -12.57 -13.69
N ALA A 51 -23.73 -13.73 -13.44
CA ALA A 51 -24.41 -15.02 -13.42
C ALA A 51 -24.31 -15.69 -12.05
N SER A 52 -25.32 -16.49 -11.71
CA SER A 52 -25.30 -17.34 -10.52
C SER A 52 -24.18 -18.38 -10.61
N LEU A 53 -23.52 -18.66 -9.50
CA LEU A 53 -22.46 -19.67 -9.41
C LEU A 53 -22.95 -21.05 -9.87
N SER A 54 -22.11 -21.74 -10.63
CA SER A 54 -22.29 -23.16 -10.88
C SER A 54 -21.82 -23.99 -9.69
N GLU A 55 -22.46 -25.13 -9.43
CA GLU A 55 -22.06 -26.06 -8.35
C GLU A 55 -20.59 -26.49 -8.46
N SER A 56 -20.02 -26.51 -9.67
CA SER A 56 -18.62 -26.88 -9.91
C SER A 56 -17.59 -25.90 -9.32
N VAL A 57 -17.95 -24.65 -9.07
CA VAL A 57 -17.04 -23.66 -8.43
C VAL A 57 -16.84 -23.98 -6.94
N LEU A 58 -17.73 -24.77 -6.34
CA LEU A 58 -17.70 -25.17 -4.93
C LEU A 58 -17.04 -26.55 -4.71
N ASP A 59 -16.67 -27.28 -5.77
CA ASP A 59 -16.04 -28.60 -5.68
C ASP A 59 -14.51 -28.46 -5.49
N PHE A 60 -14.11 -28.04 -4.29
CA PHE A 60 -12.71 -27.74 -3.98
C PHE A 60 -11.81 -28.98 -4.01
N PRO A 61 -10.75 -29.03 -4.85
CA PRO A 61 -9.81 -30.13 -4.86
C PRO A 61 -9.10 -30.27 -3.51
N GLN A 62 -8.93 -31.51 -3.06
CA GLN A 62 -8.26 -31.84 -1.81
C GLN A 62 -6.86 -32.43 -2.06
N GLU A 63 -5.83 -31.79 -1.53
CA GLU A 63 -4.45 -32.27 -1.56
C GLU A 63 -3.81 -32.08 -0.19
N PHE A 64 -2.96 -33.02 0.25
CA PHE A 64 -2.29 -32.94 1.57
C PHE A 64 -3.25 -32.75 2.76
N GLY A 65 -4.51 -33.16 2.62
CA GLY A 65 -5.55 -32.96 3.65
C GLY A 65 -6.11 -31.54 3.76
N ARG A 66 -5.74 -30.64 2.83
CA ARG A 66 -6.24 -29.26 2.72
C ARG A 66 -7.07 -29.11 1.45
N THR A 67 -7.99 -28.15 1.42
CA THR A 67 -8.73 -27.79 0.18
C THR A 67 -8.07 -26.61 -0.53
N TYR A 68 -8.22 -26.56 -1.85
CA TYR A 68 -7.68 -25.50 -2.72
C TYR A 68 -8.76 -25.00 -3.70
N HIS A 69 -8.48 -23.93 -4.43
CA HIS A 69 -9.43 -23.30 -5.36
C HIS A 69 -9.84 -24.25 -6.50
N ALA A 70 -11.15 -24.31 -6.77
CA ALA A 70 -11.72 -25.13 -7.85
C ALA A 70 -11.71 -24.40 -9.20
N TYR A 71 -12.08 -23.11 -9.19
CA TYR A 71 -11.97 -22.25 -10.37
C TYR A 71 -10.48 -22.03 -10.69
N ARG A 72 -10.07 -22.35 -11.92
CA ARG A 72 -8.67 -22.39 -12.38
C ARG A 72 -7.75 -23.21 -11.46
N ALA A 73 -8.19 -24.41 -11.09
CA ALA A 73 -7.47 -25.32 -10.21
C ALA A 73 -5.97 -25.44 -10.55
N GLY A 74 -5.13 -25.26 -9.51
CA GLY A 74 -3.67 -25.34 -9.61
C GLY A 74 -2.96 -24.02 -9.90
N SER A 75 -3.69 -22.94 -10.22
CA SER A 75 -3.12 -21.60 -10.45
C SER A 75 -2.53 -20.95 -9.19
N TYR A 76 -3.15 -21.20 -8.03
CA TYR A 76 -2.73 -20.70 -6.71
C TYR A 76 -2.38 -21.86 -5.78
N ALA A 77 -1.27 -21.73 -5.06
CA ALA A 77 -0.64 -22.84 -4.32
C ALA A 77 -1.02 -22.89 -2.83
N PHE A 78 -1.84 -21.95 -2.34
CA PHE A 78 -2.21 -21.88 -0.93
C PHE A 78 -3.65 -22.40 -0.73
N PRO A 79 -3.92 -22.99 0.45
CA PRO A 79 -5.21 -23.60 0.75
C PRO A 79 -6.33 -22.55 0.86
N ASN A 80 -7.58 -23.00 0.89
CA ASN A 80 -8.77 -22.14 1.08
C ASN A 80 -9.74 -22.65 2.15
N ASP A 81 -9.32 -23.63 2.95
CA ASP A 81 -10.13 -24.23 4.03
C ASP A 81 -10.31 -23.31 5.24
N VAL A 82 -11.20 -23.68 6.15
CA VAL A 82 -11.53 -22.92 7.37
C VAL A 82 -10.28 -22.52 8.18
N PRO A 83 -9.29 -23.41 8.44
CA PRO A 83 -8.06 -23.00 9.13
C PRO A 83 -7.31 -21.87 8.40
N GLU A 84 -7.31 -21.87 7.07
CA GLU A 84 -6.69 -20.81 6.30
C GLU A 84 -7.50 -19.51 6.35
N GLN A 85 -8.83 -19.59 6.28
CA GLN A 85 -9.70 -18.41 6.39
C GLN A 85 -9.52 -17.72 7.76
N GLU A 86 -9.44 -18.48 8.85
CA GLU A 86 -9.14 -17.95 10.19
C GLU A 86 -7.75 -17.29 10.24
N ARG A 87 -6.76 -17.90 9.58
CA ARG A 87 -5.40 -17.35 9.47
C ARG A 87 -5.40 -16.03 8.68
N LEU A 88 -6.10 -15.97 7.55
CA LEU A 88 -6.23 -14.76 6.73
C LEU A 88 -6.92 -13.61 7.49
N ALA A 89 -8.00 -13.90 8.23
CA ALA A 89 -8.66 -12.90 9.09
C ALA A 89 -7.71 -12.37 10.18
N LEU A 90 -6.91 -13.25 10.79
CA LEU A 90 -5.86 -12.82 11.71
C LEU A 90 -4.81 -11.95 11.00
N GLN A 91 -4.35 -12.36 9.83
CA GLN A 91 -3.35 -11.64 9.04
C GLN A 91 -3.78 -10.21 8.74
N SER A 92 -5.01 -10.03 8.26
CA SER A 92 -5.58 -8.71 7.98
C SER A 92 -5.66 -7.85 9.24
N SER A 93 -6.12 -8.39 10.38
CA SER A 93 -6.13 -7.67 11.65
C SER A 93 -4.74 -7.19 12.08
N ILE A 94 -3.71 -8.00 11.86
CA ILE A 94 -2.32 -7.64 12.19
C ILE A 94 -1.82 -6.50 11.30
N ILE A 95 -2.08 -6.58 9.98
CA ILE A 95 -1.67 -5.55 9.02
C ILE A 95 -2.38 -4.22 9.31
N LYS A 96 -3.68 -4.24 9.57
CA LYS A 96 -4.42 -3.04 9.98
C LYS A 96 -3.84 -2.40 11.25
N ARG A 97 -3.51 -3.20 12.27
CA ARG A 97 -2.87 -2.73 13.51
C ARG A 97 -1.45 -2.20 13.28
N LEU A 98 -0.70 -2.77 12.34
CA LEU A 98 0.62 -2.26 11.95
C LEU A 98 0.49 -0.83 11.41
N PHE A 99 -0.54 -0.57 10.62
CA PHE A 99 -0.85 0.72 9.99
C PHE A 99 -1.58 1.71 10.91
N GLY A 100 -1.78 1.37 12.19
CA GLY A 100 -2.47 2.24 13.14
C GLY A 100 -3.95 2.38 12.82
N ASP A 101 -4.59 1.26 12.48
CA ASP A 101 -6.01 1.12 12.17
C ASP A 101 -6.48 1.85 10.90
N ARG A 102 -5.54 2.15 9.99
CA ARG A 102 -5.85 2.68 8.65
C ARG A 102 -6.09 1.55 7.66
N LEU A 103 -7.11 1.71 6.82
CA LEU A 103 -7.42 0.81 5.70
C LEU A 103 -6.77 1.24 4.39
N HIS A 104 -6.53 2.55 4.22
CA HIS A 104 -5.93 3.14 3.02
C HIS A 104 -4.96 4.27 3.39
N PHE A 105 -3.99 4.53 2.52
CA PHE A 105 -3.01 5.62 2.63
C PHE A 105 -3.18 6.67 1.53
N ALA A 106 -3.78 6.29 0.40
CA ALA A 106 -4.25 7.21 -0.62
C ALA A 106 -5.17 8.26 0.01
N PRO A 107 -5.03 9.55 -0.37
CA PRO A 107 -5.75 10.66 0.24
C PRO A 107 -7.20 10.73 -0.27
N LEU A 108 -8.01 9.73 0.06
CA LEU A 108 -9.43 9.69 -0.27
C LEU A 108 -10.19 10.79 0.50
N ASP A 109 -11.04 11.54 -0.19
CA ASP A 109 -11.85 12.64 0.38
C ASP A 109 -13.13 12.07 0.99
N PRO A 110 -13.35 12.11 2.32
CA PRO A 110 -14.58 11.59 2.93
C PRO A 110 -15.83 12.36 2.52
N ILE A 111 -15.70 13.61 2.05
CA ILE A 111 -16.82 14.43 1.58
C ILE A 111 -17.17 14.07 0.14
N ARG A 112 -16.19 13.62 -0.64
CA ARG A 112 -16.33 13.22 -2.05
C ARG A 112 -15.61 11.89 -2.25
N PRO A 113 -16.16 10.79 -1.72
CA PRO A 113 -15.50 9.50 -1.77
C PRO A 113 -15.51 8.97 -3.22
N PRO A 114 -14.64 8.00 -3.54
CA PRO A 114 -14.67 7.30 -4.83
C PRO A 114 -16.08 6.78 -5.12
N GLY A 115 -16.55 6.88 -6.38
CA GLY A 115 -17.86 6.32 -6.74
C GLY A 115 -17.87 4.79 -6.60
N VAL A 116 -16.84 4.15 -7.16
CA VAL A 116 -16.64 2.69 -7.11
C VAL A 116 -15.22 2.38 -6.62
N ILE A 117 -15.12 1.45 -5.68
CA ILE A 117 -13.89 0.93 -5.09
C ILE A 117 -13.75 -0.54 -5.46
N LEU A 118 -12.60 -0.94 -5.99
CA LEU A 118 -12.27 -2.33 -6.31
C LEU A 118 -11.18 -2.85 -5.36
N ASP A 119 -11.46 -3.98 -4.68
CA ASP A 119 -10.49 -4.77 -3.91
C ASP A 119 -10.17 -6.06 -4.66
N VAL A 120 -8.97 -6.14 -5.21
CA VAL A 120 -8.52 -7.26 -6.05
C VAL A 120 -7.86 -8.33 -5.19
N ALA A 121 -8.27 -9.58 -5.38
CA ALA A 121 -7.87 -10.72 -4.54
C ALA A 121 -8.24 -10.48 -3.07
N THR A 122 -9.53 -10.20 -2.84
CA THR A 122 -10.10 -9.77 -1.55
C THR A 122 -9.99 -10.84 -0.44
N GLY A 123 -9.72 -12.11 -0.80
CA GLY A 123 -9.64 -13.21 0.14
C GLY A 123 -10.96 -13.38 0.90
N VAL A 124 -10.91 -13.28 2.22
CA VAL A 124 -12.11 -13.38 3.08
C VAL A 124 -12.99 -12.12 3.05
N GLY A 125 -12.58 -11.05 2.37
CA GLY A 125 -13.41 -9.86 2.12
C GLY A 125 -13.48 -8.84 3.26
N ASP A 126 -12.70 -9.01 4.32
CA ASP A 126 -12.79 -8.18 5.51
C ASP A 126 -12.40 -6.71 5.28
N TRP A 127 -11.38 -6.46 4.44
CA TRP A 127 -11.03 -5.10 4.03
C TRP A 127 -12.14 -4.42 3.24
N ALA A 128 -12.75 -5.12 2.28
CA ALA A 128 -13.84 -4.59 1.47
C ALA A 128 -15.06 -4.25 2.34
N ILE A 129 -15.38 -5.10 3.32
CA ILE A 129 -16.45 -4.85 4.29
C ILE A 129 -16.15 -3.58 5.10
N GLU A 130 -14.97 -3.47 5.70
CA GLU A 130 -14.61 -2.30 6.51
C GLU A 130 -14.54 -1.01 5.68
N MET A 131 -14.14 -1.08 4.40
CA MET A 131 -14.19 0.05 3.48
C MET A 131 -15.63 0.44 3.12
N GLY A 132 -16.54 -0.53 3.02
CA GLY A 132 -17.97 -0.30 2.84
C GLY A 132 -18.57 0.49 4.00
N ASP A 133 -18.20 0.13 5.24
CA ASP A 133 -18.59 0.87 6.45
C ASP A 133 -17.98 2.27 6.50
N LEU A 134 -16.71 2.40 6.08
CA LEU A 134 -15.99 3.69 6.09
C LEU A 134 -16.54 4.66 5.04
N PHE A 135 -16.98 4.15 3.88
CA PHE A 135 -17.51 4.93 2.76
C PHE A 135 -18.88 4.42 2.31
N PRO A 136 -19.96 4.68 3.08
CA PRO A 136 -21.30 4.17 2.77
C PRO A 136 -21.89 4.75 1.47
N GLY A 137 -21.31 5.84 0.94
CA GLY A 137 -21.68 6.43 -0.35
C GLY A 137 -20.94 5.84 -1.56
N SER A 138 -19.94 4.98 -1.33
CA SER A 138 -19.17 4.29 -2.37
C SER A 138 -19.71 2.89 -2.56
N GLN A 139 -19.72 2.40 -3.80
CA GLN A 139 -19.86 0.96 -4.06
C GLN A 139 -18.49 0.30 -3.87
N VAL A 140 -18.43 -0.78 -3.11
CA VAL A 140 -17.21 -1.57 -2.89
C VAL A 140 -17.37 -2.95 -3.50
N ILE A 141 -16.43 -3.33 -4.35
CA ILE A 141 -16.42 -4.58 -5.10
C ILE A 141 -15.18 -5.35 -4.67
N GLY A 142 -15.35 -6.55 -4.14
CA GLY A 142 -14.26 -7.49 -3.89
C GLY A 142 -14.25 -8.60 -4.94
N THR A 143 -13.10 -8.90 -5.53
CA THR A 143 -12.93 -10.03 -6.45
C THR A 143 -11.98 -11.08 -5.89
N ASP A 144 -12.30 -12.36 -6.07
CA ASP A 144 -11.41 -13.47 -5.69
C ASP A 144 -11.68 -14.72 -6.53
N LEU A 145 -10.71 -15.63 -6.63
CA LEU A 145 -10.90 -16.93 -7.27
C LEU A 145 -11.82 -17.86 -6.47
N SER A 146 -11.91 -17.65 -5.16
CA SER A 146 -12.69 -18.47 -4.25
C SER A 146 -13.87 -17.71 -3.65
N PRO A 147 -15.07 -18.33 -3.68
CA PRO A 147 -16.22 -17.81 -2.94
C PRO A 147 -16.13 -18.15 -1.45
N ILE A 148 -15.28 -17.45 -0.70
CA ILE A 148 -15.02 -17.68 0.74
C ILE A 148 -15.41 -16.48 1.62
N GLN A 149 -16.20 -15.55 1.08
CA GLN A 149 -16.59 -14.32 1.75
C GLN A 149 -17.87 -14.53 2.59
N PRO A 150 -18.11 -13.70 3.64
CA PRO A 150 -19.29 -13.82 4.49
C PRO A 150 -20.61 -13.62 3.73
N ASP A 151 -21.65 -14.34 4.17
CA ASP A 151 -23.01 -14.19 3.63
C ASP A 151 -23.65 -12.84 3.97
N ILE A 152 -23.17 -12.11 4.98
CA ILE A 152 -23.80 -10.90 5.50
C ILE A 152 -22.79 -9.76 5.42
N VAL A 153 -23.11 -8.72 4.64
CA VAL A 153 -22.20 -7.61 4.29
C VAL A 153 -22.95 -6.27 4.28
N PRO A 154 -22.25 -5.13 4.30
CA PRO A 154 -22.86 -3.83 4.08
C PRO A 154 -23.57 -3.75 2.71
N PRO A 155 -24.65 -2.95 2.57
CA PRO A 155 -25.50 -2.90 1.37
C PRO A 155 -24.77 -2.39 0.14
N ASN A 156 -23.65 -1.71 0.33
CA ASN A 156 -22.79 -1.17 -0.71
C ASN A 156 -21.60 -2.08 -1.05
N VAL A 157 -21.51 -3.29 -0.48
CA VAL A 157 -20.43 -4.25 -0.72
C VAL A 157 -20.94 -5.42 -1.56
N SER A 158 -20.19 -5.81 -2.59
CA SER A 158 -20.50 -6.96 -3.46
C SER A 158 -19.26 -7.79 -3.76
N PHE A 159 -19.41 -9.11 -3.87
CA PHE A 159 -18.29 -10.03 -4.10
C PHE A 159 -18.48 -10.82 -5.38
N PHE A 160 -17.43 -10.93 -6.17
CA PHE A 160 -17.45 -11.61 -7.46
C PHE A 160 -16.36 -12.68 -7.51
N VAL A 161 -16.73 -13.86 -8.03
CA VAL A 161 -15.74 -14.87 -8.38
C VAL A 161 -15.15 -14.50 -9.72
N ASP A 162 -13.88 -14.08 -9.71
CA ASP A 162 -13.20 -13.53 -10.87
C ASP A 162 -11.68 -13.75 -10.79
N ASP A 163 -11.04 -13.96 -11.94
CA ASP A 163 -9.58 -14.02 -12.02
C ASP A 163 -9.05 -12.66 -12.48
N ALA A 164 -8.34 -11.97 -11.58
CA ALA A 164 -7.76 -10.67 -11.84
C ALA A 164 -6.79 -10.61 -13.05
N THR A 165 -6.31 -11.77 -13.52
CA THR A 165 -5.45 -11.88 -14.72
C THR A 165 -6.23 -11.88 -16.05
N ASP A 166 -7.56 -11.99 -16.00
CA ASP A 166 -8.43 -11.83 -17.17
C ASP A 166 -8.67 -10.35 -17.49
N PRO A 167 -9.20 -10.02 -18.69
CA PRO A 167 -9.57 -8.65 -19.01
C PRO A 167 -10.64 -8.11 -18.04
N TRP A 168 -10.36 -6.94 -17.44
CA TRP A 168 -11.28 -6.27 -16.52
C TRP A 168 -12.45 -5.63 -17.31
N CYS A 169 -13.47 -6.42 -17.66
CA CYS A 169 -14.68 -5.92 -18.33
C CYS A 169 -15.63 -5.29 -17.29
N HIS A 170 -15.42 -4.02 -16.94
CA HIS A 170 -16.33 -3.24 -16.10
C HIS A 170 -16.95 -2.08 -16.88
N ASP A 171 -18.25 -1.85 -16.67
CA ASP A 171 -19.00 -0.81 -17.39
C ASP A 171 -18.70 0.61 -16.90
N GLN A 172 -18.14 0.75 -15.69
CA GLN A 172 -17.81 2.03 -15.08
C GLN A 172 -16.35 2.05 -14.60
N PRO A 173 -15.67 3.20 -14.69
CA PRO A 173 -14.33 3.35 -14.18
C PRO A 173 -14.34 3.36 -12.64
N PHE A 174 -13.24 2.91 -12.04
CA PHE A 174 -13.05 2.91 -10.60
C PHE A 174 -12.47 4.25 -10.13
N GLY A 175 -12.90 4.73 -8.96
CA GLY A 175 -12.24 5.86 -8.29
C GLY A 175 -11.07 5.42 -7.41
N TYR A 176 -11.07 4.15 -6.97
CA TYR A 176 -10.01 3.56 -6.17
C TYR A 176 -9.88 2.06 -6.46
N VAL A 177 -8.65 1.60 -6.65
CA VAL A 177 -8.30 0.17 -6.77
C VAL A 177 -7.32 -0.17 -5.66
N HIS A 178 -7.48 -1.34 -5.07
CA HIS A 178 -6.67 -1.81 -3.94
C HIS A 178 -6.23 -3.27 -4.14
N THR A 179 -4.98 -3.58 -3.75
CA THR A 179 -4.49 -4.95 -3.56
C THR A 179 -3.80 -5.07 -2.19
N ARG A 180 -3.85 -6.25 -1.58
CA ARG A 180 -3.15 -6.48 -0.31
C ARG A 180 -2.74 -7.93 -0.09
N LEU A 181 -1.46 -8.13 0.24
CA LEU A 181 -0.83 -9.44 0.55
C LEU A 181 -1.04 -10.49 -0.54
N THR A 182 -0.72 -10.11 -1.76
CA THR A 182 -1.04 -10.85 -2.99
C THR A 182 0.18 -11.56 -3.61
N GLY A 183 1.22 -11.78 -2.79
CA GLY A 183 2.40 -12.54 -3.20
C GLY A 183 2.02 -13.93 -3.72
N GLY A 184 2.43 -14.24 -4.96
CA GLY A 184 2.12 -15.50 -5.63
C GLY A 184 0.78 -15.55 -6.36
N CYS A 185 0.00 -14.47 -6.38
CA CYS A 185 -1.28 -14.42 -7.10
C CYS A 185 -1.11 -14.32 -8.62
N TRP A 186 -0.07 -13.68 -9.13
CA TRP A 186 0.15 -13.38 -10.56
C TRP A 186 1.56 -13.69 -11.01
N ALA A 187 1.74 -13.85 -12.33
CA ALA A 187 3.05 -13.98 -12.94
C ALA A 187 3.73 -12.63 -13.13
N SER A 188 2.96 -11.58 -13.40
CA SER A 188 3.47 -10.22 -13.57
C SER A 188 2.52 -9.20 -12.96
N PHE A 189 2.91 -8.61 -11.84
CA PHE A 189 2.14 -7.52 -11.22
C PHE A 189 1.93 -6.35 -12.20
N GLU A 190 2.98 -5.97 -12.93
CA GLU A 190 2.91 -4.85 -13.88
C GLU A 190 1.89 -5.09 -14.98
N LYS A 191 1.94 -6.26 -15.65
CA LYS A 191 1.09 -6.57 -16.80
C LYS A 191 -0.31 -7.02 -16.43
N GLU A 192 -0.43 -7.80 -15.38
CA GLU A 192 -1.70 -8.46 -15.02
C GLU A 192 -2.52 -7.61 -14.05
N ILE A 193 -1.91 -6.65 -13.33
CA ILE A 193 -2.62 -5.88 -12.30
C ILE A 193 -2.46 -4.37 -12.49
N ALA A 194 -1.23 -3.84 -12.49
CA ALA A 194 -1.01 -2.40 -12.48
C ALA A 194 -1.47 -1.73 -13.79
N GLU A 195 -1.21 -2.33 -14.95
CA GLU A 195 -1.69 -1.84 -16.25
C GLU A 195 -3.23 -1.88 -16.36
N PRO A 196 -3.92 -2.99 -16.05
CA PRO A 196 -5.38 -3.01 -15.97
C PRO A 196 -5.97 -2.02 -14.97
N ALA A 197 -5.40 -1.90 -13.76
CA ALA A 197 -5.83 -0.92 -12.76
C ALA A 197 -5.71 0.50 -13.30
N PHE A 198 -4.58 0.84 -13.94
CA PHE A 198 -4.41 2.14 -14.57
C PHE A 198 -5.43 2.40 -15.67
N ALA A 199 -5.74 1.40 -16.50
CA ALA A 199 -6.74 1.52 -17.55
C ALA A 199 -8.15 1.74 -16.98
N ALA A 200 -8.53 0.96 -15.97
CA ALA A 200 -9.86 0.95 -15.37
C ALA A 200 -10.14 2.12 -14.41
N LEU A 201 -9.12 2.81 -13.90
CA LEU A 201 -9.30 3.98 -13.05
C LEU A 201 -9.85 5.19 -13.82
N GLU A 202 -10.69 5.99 -13.17
CA GLU A 202 -11.07 7.31 -13.65
C GLU A 202 -9.89 8.30 -13.58
N PRO A 203 -9.86 9.37 -14.40
CA PRO A 203 -8.84 10.41 -14.27
C PRO A 203 -8.80 10.99 -12.85
N GLY A 204 -7.65 10.92 -12.19
CA GLY A 204 -7.52 11.33 -10.79
C GLY A 204 -7.83 10.27 -9.75
N GLY A 205 -8.29 9.08 -10.15
CA GLY A 205 -8.45 7.93 -9.26
C GLY A 205 -7.13 7.37 -8.75
N TRP A 206 -7.18 6.58 -7.68
CA TRP A 206 -5.99 6.08 -6.98
C TRP A 206 -5.85 4.56 -7.09
N PHE A 207 -4.61 4.08 -7.23
CA PHE A 207 -4.27 2.68 -7.02
C PHE A 207 -3.40 2.57 -5.76
N GLU A 208 -3.66 1.60 -4.90
CA GLU A 208 -2.86 1.33 -3.70
C GLU A 208 -2.60 -0.18 -3.53
N SER A 209 -1.36 -0.52 -3.22
CA SER A 209 -0.92 -1.88 -2.92
C SER A 209 -0.28 -1.94 -1.54
N GLN A 210 -0.73 -2.89 -0.72
CA GLN A 210 -0.24 -3.16 0.63
C GLN A 210 0.37 -4.56 0.70
N GLU A 211 1.68 -4.67 0.48
CA GLU A 211 2.34 -5.94 0.20
C GLU A 211 3.40 -6.31 1.24
N ILE A 212 3.59 -7.61 1.45
CA ILE A 212 4.69 -8.13 2.25
C ILE A 212 5.54 -9.05 1.40
N ASP A 213 6.84 -8.80 1.35
CA ASP A 213 7.76 -9.73 0.69
C ASP A 213 8.08 -10.88 1.64
N GLY A 214 8.10 -12.11 1.12
CA GLY A 214 8.59 -13.33 1.76
C GLY A 214 10.12 -13.34 1.98
N LEU A 215 10.69 -12.21 2.40
CA LEU A 215 12.09 -12.03 2.75
C LEU A 215 12.21 -11.62 4.22
N VAL A 216 13.25 -12.13 4.89
CA VAL A 216 13.54 -11.82 6.29
C VAL A 216 14.91 -11.19 6.46
N PHE A 217 14.98 -10.19 7.33
CA PHE A 217 16.16 -9.39 7.61
C PHE A 217 16.37 -9.28 9.13
N SER A 218 17.60 -8.99 9.55
CA SER A 218 17.93 -8.61 10.92
C SER A 218 18.89 -7.43 10.91
N ASP A 219 18.75 -6.51 11.87
CA ASP A 219 19.61 -5.31 11.96
C ASP A 219 20.89 -5.55 12.78
N ASP A 220 21.02 -6.72 13.43
CA ASP A 220 22.07 -7.02 14.41
C ASP A 220 22.70 -8.42 14.27
N ASP A 221 22.62 -9.01 13.08
CA ASP A 221 23.16 -10.33 12.73
C ASP A 221 22.61 -11.51 13.58
N SER A 222 21.49 -11.31 14.28
CA SER A 222 20.81 -12.38 15.04
C SER A 222 20.17 -13.44 14.15
N LEU A 223 19.89 -13.13 12.88
CA LEU A 223 19.44 -14.09 11.87
C LEU A 223 20.65 -14.59 11.07
N ALA A 224 21.10 -15.81 11.38
CA ALA A 224 22.18 -16.44 10.63
C ALA A 224 21.76 -16.73 9.17
N ALA A 225 22.65 -16.50 8.22
CA ALA A 225 22.37 -16.69 6.79
C ALA A 225 22.06 -18.16 6.42
N ASP A 226 22.54 -19.13 7.21
CA ASP A 226 22.29 -20.56 7.03
C ASP A 226 21.20 -21.12 7.98
N SER A 227 20.53 -20.26 8.75
CA SER A 227 19.46 -20.65 9.66
C SER A 227 18.30 -21.34 8.92
N ALA A 228 17.57 -22.20 9.61
CA ALA A 228 16.43 -22.90 8.99
C ALA A 228 15.35 -21.92 8.51
N MET A 229 15.05 -20.89 9.30
CA MET A 229 14.13 -19.81 8.94
C MET A 229 14.59 -19.09 7.67
N HIS A 230 15.84 -18.60 7.63
CA HIS A 230 16.34 -17.85 6.47
C HIS A 230 16.31 -18.71 5.20
N ARG A 231 16.75 -19.97 5.29
CA ARG A 231 16.69 -20.92 4.17
C ARG A 231 15.25 -21.19 3.73
N TRP A 232 14.31 -21.33 4.65
CA TRP A 232 12.91 -21.58 4.31
C TRP A 232 12.30 -20.43 3.51
N PHE A 233 12.51 -19.17 3.91
CA PHE A 233 12.04 -18.01 3.14
C PHE A 233 12.66 -17.96 1.73
N GLN A 234 13.96 -18.25 1.61
CA GLN A 234 14.62 -18.35 0.30
C GLN A 234 14.05 -19.48 -0.56
N GLU A 235 13.75 -20.63 0.03
CA GLU A 235 13.15 -21.77 -0.66
C GLU A 235 11.72 -21.47 -1.14
N VAL A 236 10.92 -20.75 -0.34
CA VAL A 236 9.58 -20.28 -0.74
C VAL A 236 9.70 -19.33 -1.93
N ALA A 237 10.55 -18.30 -1.84
CA ALA A 237 10.75 -17.36 -2.94
C ALA A 237 11.22 -18.06 -4.22
N THR A 238 12.19 -18.97 -4.11
CA THR A 238 12.72 -19.72 -5.26
C THR A 238 11.69 -20.67 -5.86
N ALA A 239 10.85 -21.31 -5.04
CA ALA A 239 9.81 -22.20 -5.52
C ALA A 239 8.70 -21.42 -6.25
N ALA A 240 8.30 -20.28 -5.70
CA ALA A 240 7.34 -19.35 -6.27
C ALA A 240 7.77 -18.87 -7.66
N GLU A 241 9.03 -18.46 -7.81
CA GLU A 241 9.65 -18.10 -9.09
C GLU A 241 9.64 -19.25 -10.11
N ARG A 242 10.02 -20.47 -9.69
CA ARG A 242 10.00 -21.66 -10.57
C ARG A 242 8.61 -21.99 -11.10
N LEU A 243 7.57 -21.64 -10.36
CA LEU A 243 6.18 -21.86 -10.74
C LEU A 243 5.56 -20.65 -11.46
N ASN A 244 6.38 -19.65 -11.82
CA ASN A 244 5.93 -18.43 -12.50
C ASN A 244 4.84 -17.68 -11.71
N ARG A 245 4.99 -17.65 -10.38
CA ARG A 245 4.11 -16.99 -9.42
C ARG A 245 4.97 -16.33 -8.32
N PRO A 246 5.75 -15.28 -8.63
CA PRO A 246 6.66 -14.67 -7.67
C PRO A 246 5.95 -14.24 -6.37
N ALA A 247 6.54 -14.61 -5.23
CA ALA A 247 6.03 -14.28 -3.90
C ALA A 247 6.55 -12.94 -3.35
N ASN A 248 7.49 -12.30 -4.05
CA ASN A 248 8.08 -11.03 -3.68
C ASN A 248 7.84 -10.03 -4.80
N LEU A 249 7.21 -8.91 -4.48
CA LEU A 249 6.90 -7.86 -5.45
C LEU A 249 6.92 -6.45 -4.82
N GLY A 250 6.80 -6.36 -3.49
CA GLY A 250 6.72 -5.11 -2.74
C GLY A 250 7.89 -4.17 -3.05
N HIS A 251 9.12 -4.70 -3.07
CA HIS A 251 10.33 -3.93 -3.38
C HIS A 251 10.37 -3.30 -4.78
N SER A 252 9.48 -3.69 -5.70
CA SER A 252 9.45 -3.22 -7.10
C SER A 252 8.22 -2.38 -7.43
N LEU A 253 7.26 -2.28 -6.49
CA LEU A 253 5.96 -1.65 -6.71
C LEU A 253 6.11 -0.20 -7.14
N ARG A 254 6.95 0.58 -6.45
CA ARG A 254 7.14 1.99 -6.74
C ARG A 254 7.59 2.21 -8.19
N GLU A 255 8.57 1.44 -8.66
CA GLU A 255 9.05 1.55 -10.04
C GLU A 255 8.01 1.04 -11.05
N VAL A 256 7.21 0.01 -10.72
CA VAL A 256 6.10 -0.43 -11.56
C VAL A 256 5.08 0.69 -11.75
N TYR A 257 4.66 1.34 -10.67
CA TYR A 257 3.69 2.44 -10.71
C TYR A 257 4.19 3.58 -11.62
N GLU A 258 5.46 3.98 -11.46
CA GLU A 258 6.08 5.01 -12.28
C GLU A 258 6.17 4.60 -13.77
N ARG A 259 6.48 3.33 -14.07
CA ARG A 259 6.55 2.82 -15.46
C ARG A 259 5.19 2.78 -16.14
N VAL A 260 4.15 2.34 -15.42
CA VAL A 260 2.77 2.27 -15.95
C VAL A 260 2.20 3.67 -16.22
N GLY A 261 2.65 4.68 -15.48
CA GLY A 261 2.30 6.09 -15.71
C GLY A 261 1.48 6.73 -14.60
N PHE A 262 1.42 6.11 -13.41
CA PHE A 262 0.88 6.75 -12.22
C PHE A 262 1.73 7.97 -11.84
N VAL A 263 1.08 9.01 -11.33
CA VAL A 263 1.70 10.23 -10.79
C VAL A 263 1.47 10.31 -9.29
N ASP A 264 2.17 11.23 -8.62
CA ASP A 264 2.08 11.41 -7.16
C ASP A 264 2.34 10.07 -6.43
N VAL A 265 3.35 9.32 -6.89
CA VAL A 265 3.68 7.98 -6.36
C VAL A 265 4.39 8.10 -5.01
N HIS A 266 3.79 7.51 -3.99
CA HIS A 266 4.31 7.46 -2.64
C HIS A 266 4.63 6.02 -2.25
N GLU A 267 5.65 5.85 -1.40
CA GLU A 267 6.02 4.56 -0.81
C GLU A 267 6.26 4.75 0.68
N HIS A 268 5.76 3.81 1.47
CA HIS A 268 6.09 3.67 2.88
C HIS A 268 6.43 2.22 3.19
N ILE A 269 7.56 2.00 3.87
CA ILE A 269 8.02 0.66 4.26
C ILE A 269 7.95 0.54 5.77
N PHE A 270 7.11 -0.38 6.25
CA PHE A 270 7.03 -0.77 7.65
C PHE A 270 7.88 -2.00 7.93
N LYS A 271 8.37 -2.14 9.17
CA LYS A 271 9.02 -3.37 9.64
C LYS A 271 8.01 -4.20 10.43
N MET A 272 7.71 -5.41 9.96
CA MET A 272 6.92 -6.41 10.69
C MET A 272 7.86 -7.37 11.42
N PRO A 273 7.93 -7.38 12.76
CA PRO A 273 8.71 -8.37 13.50
C PRO A 273 8.18 -9.79 13.25
N THR A 274 9.07 -10.78 13.13
CA THR A 274 8.66 -12.19 12.96
C THR A 274 8.16 -12.83 14.26
N ASN A 275 8.55 -12.28 15.42
CA ASN A 275 8.12 -12.71 16.75
C ASN A 275 8.19 -11.57 17.79
N GLY A 276 7.92 -11.90 19.06
CA GLY A 276 7.87 -10.95 20.18
C GLY A 276 9.22 -10.41 20.69
N TRP A 277 10.24 -10.29 19.85
CA TRP A 277 11.57 -9.79 20.25
C TRP A 277 11.66 -8.27 20.44
N ALA A 278 10.78 -7.51 19.78
CA ALA A 278 10.86 -6.04 19.78
C ALA A 278 10.74 -5.47 21.20
N ARG A 279 11.50 -4.41 21.52
CA ARG A 279 11.40 -3.72 22.81
C ARG A 279 10.14 -2.87 22.94
N ASP A 280 9.72 -2.25 21.84
CA ASP A 280 8.48 -1.49 21.76
C ASP A 280 7.29 -2.44 21.97
N GLU A 281 6.40 -2.11 22.92
CA GLU A 281 5.31 -3.02 23.32
C GLU A 281 4.29 -3.24 22.19
N ARG A 282 4.06 -2.24 21.32
CA ARG A 282 3.15 -2.41 20.18
C ARG A 282 3.75 -3.36 19.15
N LEU A 283 5.01 -3.15 18.77
CA LEU A 283 5.72 -4.04 17.84
C LEU A 283 5.93 -5.43 18.40
N LYS A 284 6.14 -5.57 19.72
CA LYS A 284 6.23 -6.86 20.41
C LYS A 284 4.94 -7.66 20.28
N GLU A 285 3.80 -7.01 20.51
CA GLU A 285 2.50 -7.65 20.38
C GLU A 285 2.19 -8.01 18.93
N LEU A 286 2.45 -7.10 17.98
CA LEU A 286 2.35 -7.40 16.55
C LEU A 286 3.21 -8.60 16.16
N GLY A 287 4.45 -8.67 16.65
CA GLY A 287 5.36 -9.78 16.41
C GLY A 287 4.82 -11.11 16.93
N ARG A 288 4.22 -11.16 18.12
CA ARG A 288 3.59 -12.39 18.65
C ARG A 288 2.39 -12.84 17.82
N LEU A 289 1.58 -11.89 17.36
CA LEU A 289 0.45 -12.19 16.49
C LEU A 289 0.93 -12.69 15.13
N TRP A 290 1.99 -12.09 14.59
CA TRP A 290 2.58 -12.46 13.31
C TRP A 290 3.27 -13.83 13.37
N GLU A 291 3.95 -14.14 14.47
CA GLU A 291 4.47 -15.47 14.79
C GLU A 291 3.36 -16.52 14.75
N ARG A 292 2.24 -16.26 15.45
CA ARG A 292 1.09 -17.16 15.44
C ARG A 292 0.53 -17.37 14.02
N ASN A 293 0.39 -16.29 13.25
CA ASN A 293 -0.04 -16.35 11.86
C ASN A 293 0.87 -17.25 11.01
N PHE A 294 2.20 -17.11 11.17
CA PHE A 294 3.15 -17.98 10.48
C PHE A 294 3.06 -19.43 10.93
N LEU A 295 3.04 -19.70 12.23
CA LEU A 295 2.99 -21.07 12.74
C LEU A 295 1.74 -21.83 12.29
N GLN A 296 0.60 -21.14 12.17
CA GLN A 296 -0.63 -21.70 11.62
C GLN A 296 -0.54 -21.97 10.10
N GLY A 297 0.10 -21.07 9.35
CA GLY A 297 0.21 -21.16 7.89
C GLY A 297 1.39 -21.97 7.37
N LEU A 298 2.43 -22.22 8.17
CA LEU A 298 3.74 -22.67 7.71
C LEU A 298 3.70 -23.91 6.80
N SER A 299 2.91 -24.91 7.19
CA SER A 299 2.71 -26.11 6.39
C SER A 299 1.95 -25.82 5.09
N GLY A 300 0.90 -24.99 5.16
CA GLY A 300 0.11 -24.57 4.00
C GLY A 300 0.95 -23.82 2.96
N PHE A 301 1.86 -22.94 3.41
CA PHE A 301 2.78 -22.23 2.52
C PHE A 301 3.80 -23.15 1.85
N SER A 302 4.05 -24.32 2.43
CA SER A 302 5.14 -25.21 2.02
C SER A 302 4.68 -26.39 1.17
N PHE A 303 3.49 -26.95 1.43
CA PHE A 303 3.09 -28.23 0.85
C PHE A 303 3.04 -28.25 -0.68
N GLN A 304 2.08 -27.56 -1.30
CA GLN A 304 1.98 -27.56 -2.75
C GLN A 304 3.20 -26.89 -3.39
N LEU A 305 3.69 -25.81 -2.78
CA LEU A 305 4.81 -25.04 -3.33
C LEU A 305 6.09 -25.89 -3.44
N PHE A 306 6.50 -26.56 -2.37
CA PHE A 306 7.71 -27.39 -2.37
C PHE A 306 7.51 -28.73 -3.06
N ASN A 307 6.29 -29.28 -3.04
CA ASN A 307 6.01 -30.49 -3.79
C ASN A 307 6.16 -30.23 -5.30
N ARG A 308 5.54 -29.17 -5.83
CA ARG A 308 5.58 -28.86 -7.27
C ARG A 308 6.95 -28.36 -7.73
N ALA A 309 7.66 -27.58 -6.92
CA ALA A 309 8.94 -27.00 -7.32
C ALA A 309 10.17 -27.89 -7.07
N TYR A 310 10.08 -28.83 -6.12
CA TYR A 310 11.22 -29.62 -5.63
C TYR A 310 10.94 -31.13 -5.52
N ASP A 311 9.76 -31.60 -5.90
CA ASP A 311 9.33 -33.00 -5.77
C ASP A 311 9.40 -33.54 -4.32
N ARG A 312 9.32 -32.64 -3.32
CA ARG A 312 9.38 -33.04 -1.91
C ARG A 312 8.06 -33.69 -1.50
N THR A 313 8.16 -34.81 -0.78
CA THR A 313 7.00 -35.46 -0.15
C THR A 313 6.52 -34.68 1.08
N ALA A 314 5.25 -34.83 1.46
CA ALA A 314 4.70 -34.20 2.66
C ALA A 314 5.53 -34.49 3.93
N ALA A 315 6.05 -35.71 4.07
CA ALA A 315 6.91 -36.09 5.19
C ALA A 315 8.26 -35.34 5.18
N GLN A 316 8.90 -35.20 4.02
CA GLN A 316 10.14 -34.42 3.90
C GLN A 316 9.90 -32.94 4.20
N ILE A 317 8.77 -32.39 3.73
CA ILE A 317 8.37 -31.01 3.99
C ILE A 317 8.19 -30.82 5.51
N GLU A 318 7.35 -31.62 6.16
CA GLU A 318 7.11 -31.47 7.61
C GLU A 318 8.37 -31.60 8.47
N VAL A 319 9.25 -32.55 8.13
CA VAL A 319 10.56 -32.68 8.81
C VAL A 319 11.39 -31.42 8.64
N SER A 320 11.42 -30.82 7.44
CA SER A 320 12.16 -29.57 7.19
C SER A 320 11.62 -28.37 7.97
N LEU A 321 10.33 -28.38 8.33
CA LEU A 321 9.68 -27.28 9.06
C LEU A 321 9.89 -27.33 10.58
N VAL A 322 10.48 -28.40 11.13
CA VAL A 322 10.71 -28.51 12.59
C VAL A 322 11.63 -27.40 13.11
N ASP A 323 12.79 -27.22 12.47
CA ASP A 323 13.75 -26.19 12.87
C ASP A 323 13.23 -24.78 12.54
N VAL A 324 12.45 -24.63 11.46
CA VAL A 324 11.81 -23.35 11.09
C VAL A 324 10.86 -22.88 12.18
N ARG A 325 9.99 -23.77 12.70
CA ARG A 325 9.08 -23.45 13.81
C ARG A 325 9.85 -23.06 15.07
N ARG A 326 10.94 -23.77 15.39
CA ARG A 326 11.78 -23.44 16.54
C ARG A 326 12.38 -22.04 16.42
N GLU A 327 12.94 -21.70 15.26
CA GLU A 327 13.56 -20.40 15.02
C GLU A 327 12.54 -19.26 14.95
N LEU A 328 11.35 -19.49 14.37
CA LEU A 328 10.25 -18.50 14.39
C LEU A 328 9.89 -18.08 15.81
N SER A 329 9.87 -19.03 16.75
CA SER A 329 9.56 -18.79 18.16
C SER A 329 10.76 -18.42 19.03
N ASP A 330 11.94 -18.19 18.45
CA ASP A 330 13.14 -17.80 19.21
C ASP A 330 13.24 -16.26 19.33
N PRO A 331 12.98 -15.67 20.51
CA PRO A 331 13.04 -14.22 20.69
C PRO A 331 14.47 -13.66 20.67
N THR A 332 15.50 -14.52 20.59
CA THR A 332 16.88 -14.08 20.37
C THR A 332 17.18 -13.81 18.90
N ILE A 333 16.32 -14.27 17.99
CA ILE A 333 16.37 -13.96 16.55
C ILE A 333 15.51 -12.71 16.30
N HIS A 334 16.16 -11.57 16.10
CA HIS A 334 15.53 -10.27 15.89
C HIS A 334 15.15 -10.04 14.42
N ALA A 335 14.51 -11.02 13.81
CA ALA A 335 14.14 -10.98 12.41
C ALA A 335 12.88 -10.13 12.14
N TRP A 336 12.83 -9.49 10.98
CA TRP A 336 11.70 -8.69 10.52
C TRP A 336 11.50 -8.81 9.00
N MET A 337 10.29 -8.52 8.56
CA MET A 337 9.88 -8.51 7.15
C MET A 337 9.44 -7.10 6.72
N PRO A 338 9.80 -6.64 5.51
CA PRO A 338 9.33 -5.38 4.98
C PRO A 338 7.88 -5.49 4.53
N VAL A 339 7.03 -4.58 4.99
CA VAL A 339 5.68 -4.38 4.49
C VAL A 339 5.67 -3.06 3.72
N TYR A 340 5.44 -3.15 2.42
CA TYR A 340 5.40 -2.03 1.48
C TYR A 340 3.97 -1.53 1.34
N VAL A 341 3.79 -0.22 1.44
CA VAL A 341 2.56 0.46 1.06
C VAL A 341 2.90 1.45 -0.03
N VAL A 342 2.37 1.21 -1.22
CA VAL A 342 2.61 2.05 -2.40
C VAL A 342 1.28 2.51 -2.94
N TRP A 343 1.15 3.81 -3.20
CA TRP A 343 -0.02 4.35 -3.87
C TRP A 343 0.36 5.42 -4.88
N GLY A 344 -0.43 5.52 -5.94
CA GLY A 344 -0.24 6.48 -7.01
C GLY A 344 -1.56 6.82 -7.66
N ARG A 345 -1.63 8.01 -8.24
CA ARG A 345 -2.83 8.55 -8.85
C ARG A 345 -2.76 8.42 -10.36
N LYS A 346 -3.85 8.05 -11.02
CA LYS A 346 -3.97 8.23 -12.46
C LYS A 346 -3.96 9.74 -12.76
N PRO A 347 -3.17 10.22 -13.73
CA PRO A 347 -3.20 11.62 -14.12
C PRO A 347 -4.64 12.08 -14.35
N GLY A 348 -4.98 13.27 -13.84
CA GLY A 348 -6.27 13.88 -14.13
C GLY A 348 -6.31 14.31 -15.59
N ASP A 349 -7.51 14.48 -16.13
CA ASP A 349 -7.66 15.15 -17.42
C ASP A 349 -7.02 16.53 -17.30
N CYS A 350 -5.98 16.78 -18.11
CA CYS A 350 -5.41 18.11 -18.21
C CYS A 350 -6.53 19.06 -18.64
N SER A 351 -7.04 19.88 -17.72
CA SER A 351 -7.76 21.05 -18.17
C SER A 351 -6.77 21.90 -18.98
N PRO A 352 -7.16 22.55 -20.09
CA PRO A 352 -6.26 23.41 -20.86
C PRO A 352 -5.61 24.55 -20.04
N ARG A 353 -6.02 24.75 -18.77
CA ARG A 353 -5.43 25.73 -17.85
C ARG A 353 -4.15 25.23 -17.19
N ASP A 354 -3.93 23.93 -17.12
CA ASP A 354 -2.76 23.32 -16.46
C ASP A 354 -1.56 23.16 -17.41
N GLN A 355 -1.73 23.55 -18.69
CA GLN A 355 -0.65 23.61 -19.69
C GLN A 355 0.15 24.93 -19.66
N LEU A 356 -0.02 25.78 -18.66
CA LEU A 356 0.87 26.92 -18.50
C LEU A 356 2.22 26.42 -17.98
N PRO A 357 3.33 26.60 -18.72
CA PRO A 357 4.65 26.31 -18.18
C PRO A 357 4.83 27.13 -16.89
N PRO A 358 5.62 26.65 -15.92
CA PRO A 358 5.86 27.39 -14.68
C PRO A 358 6.34 28.79 -15.04
N SER A 359 5.45 29.77 -14.89
CA SER A 359 5.77 31.16 -15.15
C SER A 359 6.92 31.50 -14.21
N SER A 360 8.03 31.92 -14.80
CA SER A 360 9.21 32.33 -14.07
C SER A 360 8.80 33.47 -13.16
N ILE A 361 8.62 33.20 -11.87
CA ILE A 361 8.48 34.24 -10.85
C ILE A 361 9.83 34.94 -10.80
N SER A 362 9.98 35.95 -11.66
CA SER A 362 11.08 36.89 -11.59
C SER A 362 10.77 37.80 -10.41
N PHE A 363 11.46 37.59 -9.29
CA PHE A 363 11.51 38.58 -8.22
C PHE A 363 12.10 39.87 -8.80
N PHE A 364 11.26 40.83 -9.16
CA PHE A 364 11.71 42.21 -9.31
C PHE A 364 12.08 42.73 -7.91
N ILE A 365 13.35 42.64 -7.57
CA ILE A 365 13.93 43.46 -6.51
C ILE A 365 13.86 44.91 -7.03
N VAL A 366 12.86 45.66 -6.57
CA VAL A 366 12.86 47.11 -6.69
C VAL A 366 13.99 47.61 -5.80
N LYS A 367 15.17 47.85 -6.39
CA LYS A 367 16.21 48.68 -5.74
C LYS A 367 15.64 50.09 -5.63
N HIS A 368 15.16 50.46 -4.45
CA HIS A 368 14.96 51.87 -4.14
C HIS A 368 16.32 52.56 -4.13
N HIS A 369 16.50 53.47 -5.10
CA HIS A 369 17.62 54.39 -5.17
C HIS A 369 17.68 55.26 -3.91
N ASP A 370 18.88 55.38 -3.34
CA ASP A 370 19.20 56.39 -2.34
C ASP A 370 18.98 57.80 -2.90
N PRO A 371 18.38 58.73 -2.12
CA PRO A 371 18.24 60.12 -2.54
C PRO A 371 19.54 60.91 -2.31
N PRO A 372 19.81 61.97 -3.09
CA PRO A 372 21.02 62.79 -2.95
C PRO A 372 20.96 63.71 -1.71
N PRO A 373 22.11 64.20 -1.21
CA PRO A 373 22.18 64.79 0.11
C PRO A 373 21.86 66.30 0.16
N SER A 374 21.38 66.70 1.34
CA SER A 374 21.36 68.03 1.98
C SER A 374 20.19 68.97 1.66
N GLN A 375 19.43 69.34 2.70
CA GLN A 375 19.57 70.64 3.37
C GLN A 375 19.02 70.60 4.81
N LEU A 376 19.75 71.26 5.70
CA LEU A 376 19.50 71.44 7.12
C LEU A 376 18.23 72.27 7.40
N VAL A 377 17.38 71.83 8.34
CA VAL A 377 16.68 72.73 9.27
C VAL A 377 16.57 72.06 10.65
N HIS A 378 17.10 72.75 11.66
CA HIS A 378 17.01 72.45 13.08
C HIS A 378 15.62 72.77 13.66
N HIS A 379 15.11 71.91 14.54
CA HIS A 379 14.41 72.21 15.82
C HIS A 379 14.17 70.85 16.52
N GLY A 380 14.82 70.52 17.64
CA GLY A 380 14.34 70.75 19.03
C GLY A 380 13.03 70.00 19.32
N SER A 381 12.83 69.13 20.31
CA SER A 381 13.52 68.86 21.58
C SER A 381 12.81 67.69 22.31
N GLN A 382 13.54 66.96 23.16
CA GLN A 382 13.11 66.10 24.32
C GLN A 382 12.18 64.89 24.04
N GLY A 383 12.27 63.71 24.64
CA GLY A 383 13.02 63.01 25.71
C GLY A 383 12.43 61.57 25.71
N LYS A 384 13.06 60.47 26.11
CA LYS A 384 13.61 60.09 27.42
C LYS A 384 14.30 58.72 27.24
N LEU A 385 15.45 58.57 27.89
CA LEU A 385 16.15 57.31 28.12
C LEU A 385 15.45 56.46 29.19
N THR A 386 15.54 55.14 29.08
CA THR A 386 16.03 54.28 30.18
C THR A 386 16.60 52.97 29.66
N LEU A 387 17.89 52.75 29.98
CA LEU A 387 18.65 51.51 29.88
C LEU A 387 18.58 50.78 31.22
N SER A 388 18.69 49.45 31.21
CA SER A 388 19.35 48.72 32.28
C SER A 388 20.11 47.51 31.72
N ARG A 389 21.43 47.52 31.98
CA ARG A 389 22.42 46.44 31.83
C ARG A 389 22.71 45.85 33.21
N HIS A 390 23.19 44.61 33.27
CA HIS A 390 24.30 44.06 34.11
C HIS A 390 24.66 42.70 33.43
N SER A 391 25.82 42.38 32.82
CA SER A 391 27.25 42.19 33.24
C SER A 391 27.43 41.30 34.49
N HIS A 392 28.22 40.21 34.52
CA HIS A 392 29.67 40.12 34.21
C HIS A 392 30.27 38.68 34.15
N HIS A 393 31.37 38.56 33.37
CA HIS A 393 32.65 37.79 33.56
C HIS A 393 32.68 36.24 33.57
N ASN A 394 33.70 35.51 33.07
CA ASN A 394 35.13 35.73 32.72
C ASN A 394 35.56 34.69 31.64
N GLY A 395 36.39 34.99 30.62
CA GLY A 395 37.86 34.76 30.55
C GLY A 395 38.19 33.33 30.04
N THR A 396 39.02 33.03 29.02
CA THR A 396 40.30 33.60 28.54
C THR A 396 40.78 32.95 27.21
N LYS A 397 41.32 33.78 26.29
CA LYS A 397 42.56 33.67 25.43
C LYS A 397 42.87 32.36 24.65
N ARG A 398 43.54 32.29 23.47
CA ARG A 398 44.17 33.13 22.40
C ARG A 398 44.68 32.09 21.35
N HIS A 399 44.60 32.26 20.03
CA HIS A 399 45.62 32.81 19.09
C HIS A 399 45.08 32.61 17.64
N HIS A 400 44.78 33.65 16.84
CA HIS A 400 45.58 34.29 15.74
C HIS A 400 45.95 33.41 14.52
N PRO A 401 46.11 33.97 13.28
CA PRO A 401 45.34 35.02 12.60
C PRO A 401 45.10 34.84 11.07
N SER A 402 44.25 35.74 10.54
CA SER A 402 44.33 36.49 9.26
C SER A 402 44.11 35.83 7.88
N ASP A 403 42.98 36.25 7.30
CA ASP A 403 42.80 37.01 6.05
C ASP A 403 43.16 36.42 4.67
N GLY A 404 42.17 36.48 3.77
CA GLY A 404 42.37 36.34 2.33
C GLY A 404 41.05 36.24 1.56
N ALA A 405 40.33 37.36 1.42
CA ALA A 405 39.23 37.48 0.48
C ALA A 405 39.76 37.66 -0.95
N PHE A 406 39.20 36.93 -1.92
CA PHE A 406 39.20 37.33 -3.33
C PHE A 406 37.88 36.92 -3.99
N ALA A 407 37.12 37.93 -4.42
CA ALA A 407 36.04 37.82 -5.38
C ALA A 407 36.61 37.98 -6.80
N VAL A 408 36.07 37.22 -7.75
CA VAL A 408 36.28 37.45 -9.19
C VAL A 408 34.91 37.41 -9.86
N GLU A 409 34.49 38.54 -10.41
CA GLU A 409 33.42 38.67 -11.39
C GLU A 409 33.96 38.32 -12.79
N ALA A 410 33.16 37.63 -13.61
CA ALA A 410 33.12 37.87 -15.06
C ALA A 410 31.87 37.24 -15.71
N SER A 411 31.01 38.13 -16.23
CA SER A 411 30.32 38.10 -17.54
C SER A 411 29.68 36.82 -18.07
N GLY A 412 28.38 36.92 -18.36
CA GLY A 412 27.61 35.89 -19.09
C GLY A 412 27.86 35.82 -20.59
N LEU A 413 27.27 34.79 -21.20
CA LEU A 413 26.83 34.69 -22.60
C LEU A 413 25.90 33.48 -22.76
N SER A 414 25.01 33.60 -23.73
CA SER A 414 23.84 32.79 -24.09
C SER A 414 24.11 31.38 -24.63
N ALA A 415 23.25 30.41 -24.23
CA ALA A 415 22.61 29.29 -24.97
C ALA A 415 23.45 28.37 -25.91
N PRO A 416 22.88 27.29 -26.47
CA PRO A 416 22.14 26.15 -25.89
C PRO A 416 22.85 24.82 -26.23
N THR A 417 22.69 23.76 -25.44
CA THR A 417 23.13 22.42 -25.93
C THR A 417 22.18 21.30 -25.56
N CYS A 418 21.67 20.71 -26.65
CA CYS A 418 21.17 19.37 -26.82
C CYS A 418 21.90 18.28 -26.01
N MET A 419 21.11 17.28 -25.61
CA MET A 419 21.40 15.86 -25.41
C MET A 419 22.86 15.38 -25.53
N TYR A 420 23.34 14.59 -24.56
CA TYR A 420 23.53 13.14 -24.74
C TYR A 420 23.99 12.44 -23.45
N VAL A 421 23.57 11.18 -23.38
CA VAL A 421 23.92 10.09 -22.47
C VAL A 421 25.44 9.87 -22.36
N GLY A 422 25.93 9.53 -21.16
CA GLY A 422 27.28 8.98 -20.98
C GLY A 422 27.60 8.60 -19.53
N MET A 423 27.57 7.30 -19.24
CA MET A 423 28.12 6.68 -18.03
C MET A 423 29.59 7.09 -17.77
N TYR A 424 30.03 7.12 -16.51
CA TYR A 424 31.27 6.47 -15.99
C TYR A 424 31.47 6.78 -14.48
N LYS A 425 31.71 5.73 -13.68
CA LYS A 425 32.43 5.71 -12.37
C LYS A 425 33.95 5.69 -12.66
N PRO A 426 34.91 5.72 -11.70
CA PRO A 426 34.94 6.16 -10.29
C PRO A 426 36.23 7.00 -9.94
N ASP A 427 36.47 7.16 -8.63
CA ASP A 427 37.76 7.32 -7.90
C ASP A 427 38.07 8.67 -7.22
N GLY A 428 38.44 8.56 -5.94
CA GLY A 428 38.82 9.62 -4.99
C GLY A 428 40.22 10.21 -5.25
N PRO A 429 40.98 10.67 -4.23
CA PRO A 429 40.93 10.38 -2.79
C PRO A 429 40.09 11.34 -1.93
#